data_AF-A0A4V3WNK9-F1
#
_entry.id   AF-A0A4V3WNK9-F1
#
_cell.length_a   1.000
_cell.length_b   1.000
_cell.length_c   1.000
_cell.angle_alpha   90.00
_cell.angle_beta   90.00
_cell.angle_gamma   90.00
#
_symmetry.space_group_name_H-M   'P 1'
#
loop_
_entity.id
_entity.type
_entity.pdbx_description
1 polymer ?
#
loop_
_entity_poly.entity_id
_entity_poly.type
_entity_poly.pdbx_seq_one_letter_code
_entity_poly.pdbx_strand_id
1 'polypeptide(L)'
;MKTGKFLVFILCLHVSLAVIAASPQTCPANIGKGCGDDWEGEFFPGIPKIKYEGPSSKSPLAFKWYNGEEEILGKKMKDWMRFSVAFWHTFRGTGGDPFGAPTKMWPWEDGTNSVAMAKRRMRANFEFIDKLGVELWCFHDRDIAPDGATLEESNANLDEVVALAKELQGKKIHPLWGTSQLFMHPRYMHGGATSSELGVYAYAAAQVKKAMEVTHYLGGENYVFWGGREGYQTLLNTDMERELNHMARFLEAAVAYKKKIGFNGEFKLNIECNHATLSGHSCHHELETARINGLLGNIDANTGDPQIGWDTDQFLTDIGEATMVMLCVVRNGGLAPGGFNFDAKLRRESTDVEDLFIAHISGMDTLARGLRNVAKLIEDGSLAELVRKRYQSFDTELGALIEAGKADFEQLEKKAMEWGEPKVPSAKQEWPSQIRTFTASSLSSSSPLPSPTLNSPPQQPSSPLLRSSSRLHRLFSTASPSPFFSTAGSAKAAARSVWEGLGFCLKDLIGPFDSPSKGEEKWGLCLLDCSLRFLVTKKLGSSFLVLTMLEKPQFSIGFRWVRLSPQFQVAIGFNVETVQYNNIKFQVWDLGFLLAGIGFVGLGEAVELEGVILWFTNGSIYALCLALEGEEIANF
;
A
#
# COMPACT_ATOMS: atom_id res chain seq x y z
N MET A 1 21.37 24.43 60.86
CA MET A 1 19.90 24.58 60.73
C MET A 1 19.24 23.34 61.31
N LYS A 2 18.24 23.49 62.20
CA LYS A 2 17.52 22.36 62.83
C LYS A 2 16.86 21.48 61.75
N THR A 3 16.93 20.17 61.93
CA THR A 3 16.52 19.11 60.97
C THR A 3 15.11 19.30 60.38
N GLY A 4 14.19 19.92 61.13
CA GLY A 4 12.85 20.27 60.64
C GLY A 4 12.83 21.36 59.55
N LYS A 5 13.79 22.29 59.52
CA LYS A 5 13.87 23.33 58.47
C LYS A 5 14.38 22.81 57.13
N PHE A 6 15.16 21.71 57.13
CA PHE A 6 15.65 21.08 55.91
C PHE A 6 14.56 20.24 55.23
N LEU A 7 13.72 19.57 56.02
CA LEU A 7 12.56 18.84 55.51
C LEU A 7 11.49 19.76 54.90
N VAL A 8 11.23 20.92 55.52
CA VAL A 8 10.33 21.93 54.95
C VAL A 8 10.93 22.53 53.67
N PHE A 9 12.25 22.71 53.59
CA PHE A 9 12.90 23.21 52.37
C PHE A 9 12.84 22.20 51.22
N ILE A 10 13.00 20.90 51.49
CA ILE A 10 12.83 19.83 50.48
C ILE A 10 11.37 19.67 50.07
N LEU A 11 10.42 19.77 51.00
CA LEU A 11 8.99 19.73 50.69
C LEU A 11 8.58 20.94 49.84
N CYS A 12 9.07 22.13 50.16
CA CYS A 12 8.88 23.33 49.34
C CYS A 12 9.57 23.20 47.98
N LEU A 13 10.74 22.57 47.88
CA LEU A 13 11.40 22.31 46.59
C LEU A 13 10.59 21.31 45.73
N HIS A 14 10.01 20.27 46.33
CA HIS A 14 9.13 19.33 45.61
C HIS A 14 7.80 19.97 45.18
N VAL A 15 7.22 20.85 45.99
CA VAL A 15 6.04 21.63 45.60
C VAL A 15 6.38 22.67 44.52
N SER A 16 7.60 23.25 44.54
CA SER A 16 8.06 24.19 43.52
C SER A 16 8.47 23.50 42.21
N LEU A 17 8.97 22.26 42.27
CA LEU A 17 9.30 21.44 41.10
C LEU A 17 8.07 20.75 40.48
N ALA A 18 7.03 20.49 41.27
CA ALA A 18 5.72 20.05 40.75
C ALA A 18 4.97 21.16 39.99
N VAL A 19 5.41 22.42 40.10
CA VAL A 19 4.83 23.57 39.40
C VAL A 19 5.54 23.87 38.06
N ILE A 20 6.60 23.12 37.68
CA ILE A 20 7.32 23.31 36.39
C ILE A 20 7.01 22.17 35.39
N ALA A 21 5.77 21.70 35.38
CA ALA A 21 5.24 20.90 34.27
C ALA A 21 3.77 21.22 33.97
N ALA A 22 3.35 22.48 34.19
CA ALA A 22 2.15 22.98 33.53
C ALA A 22 2.53 23.30 32.09
N SER A 23 2.23 22.37 31.20
CA SER A 23 2.16 22.58 29.75
C SER A 23 1.43 23.90 29.46
N PRO A 24 1.86 24.71 28.48
CA PRO A 24 1.12 25.92 28.13
C PRO A 24 -0.31 25.52 27.74
N GLN A 25 -1.29 25.89 28.56
CA GLN A 25 -2.70 25.75 28.27
C GLN A 25 -3.01 26.66 27.06
N THR A 26 -3.26 26.09 25.89
CA THR A 26 -3.95 26.87 24.86
C THR A 26 -5.42 26.97 25.30
N CYS A 27 -6.11 28.11 25.26
CA CYS A 27 -6.32 29.12 24.23
C CYS A 27 -6.24 30.55 24.84
N PRO A 28 -5.80 31.60 24.11
CA PRO A 28 -6.78 32.39 23.32
C PRO A 28 -6.21 33.02 22.02
N ALA A 29 -7.04 33.21 20.99
CA ALA A 29 -6.66 33.96 19.76
C ALA A 29 -6.67 35.50 19.91
N ASN A 30 -7.32 36.06 20.93
CA ASN A 30 -7.08 37.42 21.44
C ASN A 30 -7.74 37.60 22.83
N ILE A 31 -7.13 38.45 23.64
CA ILE A 31 -7.22 38.60 25.10
C ILE A 31 -8.67 38.75 25.63
N GLY A 32 -9.05 37.96 26.65
CA GLY A 32 -10.08 38.35 27.65
C GLY A 32 -11.11 37.31 28.11
N LYS A 33 -11.38 36.24 27.34
CA LYS A 33 -12.40 35.22 27.71
C LYS A 33 -11.75 33.82 27.80
N GLY A 34 -12.09 33.09 28.86
CA GLY A 34 -11.59 31.73 29.11
C GLY A 34 -12.05 30.70 28.06
N CYS A 35 -11.48 29.50 28.12
CA CYS A 35 -11.84 28.35 27.28
C CYS A 35 -13.26 27.83 27.62
N GLY A 36 -14.29 28.56 27.20
CA GLY A 36 -15.69 28.15 27.32
C GLY A 36 -16.30 27.72 25.99
N ASP A 37 -17.52 27.17 26.03
CA ASP A 37 -18.31 26.76 24.86
C ASP A 37 -18.66 27.94 23.93
N ASP A 38 -18.72 29.15 24.49
CA ASP A 38 -19.02 30.42 23.80
C ASP A 38 -17.74 31.10 23.30
N TRP A 39 -17.11 30.51 22.29
CA TRP A 39 -15.96 31.12 21.61
C TRP A 39 -16.41 32.18 20.59
N GLU A 40 -15.98 33.42 20.79
CA GLU A 40 -16.17 34.53 19.85
C GLU A 40 -14.80 35.04 19.36
N GLY A 41 -14.34 34.54 18.21
CA GLY A 41 -13.07 34.94 17.58
C GLY A 41 -12.69 34.06 16.40
N GLU A 42 -11.77 34.53 15.54
CA GLU A 42 -11.19 33.71 14.47
C GLU A 42 -10.07 32.81 15.02
N PHE A 43 -10.01 31.56 14.55
CA PHE A 43 -8.90 30.64 14.82
C PHE A 43 -7.68 30.92 13.94
N PHE A 44 -7.88 31.55 12.78
CA PHE A 44 -6.83 31.86 11.81
C PHE A 44 -6.77 33.37 11.50
N PRO A 45 -6.49 34.22 12.51
CA PRO A 45 -6.54 35.66 12.34
C PRO A 45 -5.53 36.13 11.28
N GLY A 46 -5.96 37.04 10.40
CA GLY A 46 -5.11 37.60 9.35
C GLY A 46 -4.94 36.72 8.11
N ILE A 47 -5.45 35.48 8.12
CA ILE A 47 -5.46 34.62 6.94
C ILE A 47 -6.75 34.89 6.15
N PRO A 48 -6.68 35.49 4.96
CA PRO A 48 -7.87 35.71 4.13
C PRO A 48 -8.33 34.39 3.51
N LYS A 49 -9.51 34.41 2.89
CA LYS A 49 -9.89 33.34 1.97
C LYS A 49 -8.86 33.23 0.84
N ILE A 50 -8.30 32.04 0.65
CA ILE A 50 -7.24 31.76 -0.32
C ILE A 50 -7.81 31.91 -1.73
N LYS A 51 -7.07 32.62 -2.58
CA LYS A 51 -7.48 32.93 -3.96
C LYS A 51 -6.43 32.42 -4.95
N TYR A 52 -6.88 32.20 -6.18
CA TYR A 52 -5.98 32.01 -7.31
C TYR A 52 -5.36 33.34 -7.73
N GLU A 53 -4.02 33.40 -7.75
CA GLU A 53 -3.23 34.56 -8.21
C GLU A 53 -2.34 34.23 -9.41
N GLY A 54 -2.28 32.96 -9.81
CA GLY A 54 -1.57 32.49 -10.98
C GLY A 54 -0.07 32.23 -10.78
N PRO A 55 0.60 31.63 -11.79
CA PRO A 55 1.94 31.04 -11.62
C PRO A 55 3.07 32.02 -11.27
N SER A 56 2.88 33.31 -11.53
CA SER A 56 3.86 34.35 -11.21
C SER A 56 3.79 34.83 -9.77
N SER A 57 2.71 34.52 -9.02
CA SER A 57 2.58 34.94 -7.63
C SER A 57 3.68 34.34 -6.75
N LYS A 58 4.16 35.17 -5.82
CA LYS A 58 5.11 34.78 -4.75
C LYS A 58 4.43 34.70 -3.38
N SER A 59 3.14 35.03 -3.29
CA SER A 59 2.39 34.97 -2.03
C SER A 59 2.30 33.52 -1.58
N PRO A 60 2.70 33.15 -0.35
CA PRO A 60 2.53 31.78 0.15
C PRO A 60 1.04 31.41 0.34
N LEU A 61 0.19 32.40 0.62
CA LEU A 61 -1.25 32.25 0.91
C LEU A 61 -2.14 32.50 -0.32
N ALA A 62 -1.74 31.96 -1.47
CA ALA A 62 -2.49 32.02 -2.71
C ALA A 62 -2.26 30.76 -3.55
N PHE A 63 -3.24 30.34 -4.34
CA PHE A 63 -3.06 29.30 -5.36
C PHE A 63 -2.36 29.86 -6.59
N LYS A 64 -1.36 29.14 -7.10
CA LYS A 64 -0.60 29.49 -8.30
C LYS A 64 -1.10 28.69 -9.50
N TRP A 65 -1.63 27.50 -9.25
CA TRP A 65 -2.03 26.54 -10.27
C TRP A 65 -3.49 26.08 -10.11
N TYR A 66 -3.98 25.99 -8.88
CA TYR A 66 -5.37 25.62 -8.61
C TYR A 66 -6.32 26.80 -8.84
N ASN A 67 -7.03 26.77 -9.96
CA ASN A 67 -8.18 27.63 -10.23
C ASN A 67 -9.42 26.76 -10.37
N GLY A 68 -10.23 26.70 -9.30
CA GLY A 68 -11.38 25.79 -9.24
C GLY A 68 -12.41 25.97 -10.37
N GLU A 69 -12.53 27.18 -10.94
CA GLU A 69 -13.48 27.48 -12.01
C GLU A 69 -12.90 27.31 -13.42
N GLU A 70 -11.59 27.09 -13.56
CA GLU A 70 -10.96 26.80 -14.84
C GLU A 70 -11.44 25.45 -15.38
N GLU A 71 -11.85 25.43 -16.65
CA GLU A 71 -12.24 24.20 -17.33
C GLU A 71 -11.03 23.57 -18.04
N ILE A 72 -10.75 22.30 -17.72
CA ILE A 72 -9.70 21.51 -18.35
C ILE A 72 -10.31 20.19 -18.79
N LEU A 73 -10.12 19.82 -20.06
CA LEU A 73 -10.66 18.60 -20.65
C LEU A 73 -12.20 18.47 -20.44
N GLY A 74 -12.92 19.59 -20.58
CA GLY A 74 -14.39 19.62 -20.51
C GLY A 74 -15.00 19.57 -19.10
N LYS A 75 -14.19 19.70 -18.04
CA LYS A 75 -14.66 19.69 -16.65
C LYS A 75 -13.90 20.73 -15.81
N LYS A 76 -14.57 21.37 -14.85
CA LYS A 76 -13.94 22.33 -13.95
C LYS A 76 -12.89 21.65 -13.08
N MET A 77 -11.80 22.35 -12.79
CA MET A 77 -10.71 21.82 -11.97
C MET A 77 -11.21 21.33 -10.61
N LYS A 78 -12.12 22.05 -9.94
CA LYS A 78 -12.69 21.62 -8.66
C LYS A 78 -13.44 20.28 -8.75
N ASP A 79 -14.03 19.95 -9.89
CA ASP A 79 -14.78 18.70 -10.11
C ASP A 79 -13.84 17.53 -10.48
N TRP A 80 -12.66 17.82 -11.01
CA TRP A 80 -11.57 16.84 -11.12
C TRP A 80 -10.97 16.52 -9.76
N MET A 81 -10.76 17.55 -8.94
CA MET A 81 -10.00 17.43 -7.69
C MET A 81 -10.85 16.94 -6.52
N ARG A 82 -12.01 17.58 -6.28
CA ARG A 82 -12.87 17.25 -5.13
C ARG A 82 -12.04 17.13 -3.83
N PHE A 83 -11.24 18.16 -3.56
CA PHE A 83 -10.31 18.19 -2.44
C PHE A 83 -11.05 18.13 -1.10
N SER A 84 -10.53 17.31 -0.20
CA SER A 84 -11.02 17.10 1.15
C SER A 84 -9.93 17.31 2.20
N VAL A 85 -10.32 17.85 3.35
CA VAL A 85 -9.44 18.04 4.53
C VAL A 85 -9.56 16.84 5.47
N ALA A 86 -8.43 16.22 5.82
CA ALA A 86 -8.36 15.17 6.83
C ALA A 86 -8.41 15.78 8.25
N PHE A 87 -9.46 15.47 9.01
CA PHE A 87 -9.67 16.08 10.33
C PHE A 87 -8.58 15.67 11.33
N TRP A 88 -8.13 14.41 11.33
CA TRP A 88 -7.13 13.91 12.28
C TRP A 88 -5.80 14.64 12.17
N HIS A 89 -5.22 14.73 10.97
CA HIS A 89 -3.93 15.40 10.81
C HIS A 89 -4.02 16.91 11.02
N THR A 90 -5.10 17.53 10.57
CA THR A 90 -5.25 18.99 10.58
C THR A 90 -5.59 19.53 11.98
N PHE A 91 -6.53 18.89 12.69
CA PHE A 91 -7.06 19.40 13.95
C PHE A 91 -6.71 18.57 15.18
N ARG A 92 -6.20 17.34 15.01
CA ARG A 92 -5.70 16.49 16.11
C ARG A 92 -4.17 16.31 16.09
N GLY A 93 -3.49 16.72 15.03
CA GLY A 93 -2.04 16.52 14.87
C GLY A 93 -1.21 17.40 15.82
N THR A 94 -0.56 16.79 16.81
CA THR A 94 0.19 17.51 17.86
C THR A 94 1.69 17.66 17.57
N GLY A 95 2.20 16.99 16.52
CA GLY A 95 3.63 16.92 16.22
C GLY A 95 4.43 16.00 17.15
N GLY A 96 3.75 15.27 18.06
CA GLY A 96 4.39 14.17 18.77
C GLY A 96 4.76 13.03 17.83
N ASP A 97 5.83 12.33 18.17
CA ASP A 97 6.31 11.14 17.47
C ASP A 97 6.78 10.08 18.50
N PRO A 98 7.18 8.86 18.10
CA PRO A 98 7.60 7.83 19.06
C PRO A 98 8.81 8.19 19.94
N PHE A 99 9.52 9.27 19.64
CA PHE A 99 10.77 9.68 20.28
C PHE A 99 10.69 11.06 20.96
N GLY A 100 9.58 11.79 20.80
CA GLY A 100 9.49 13.17 21.26
C GLY A 100 8.07 13.60 21.62
N ALA A 101 7.98 14.47 22.63
CA ALA A 101 6.73 15.11 23.03
C ALA A 101 6.13 15.98 21.91
N PRO A 102 4.82 16.29 21.99
CA PRO A 102 4.15 17.29 21.15
C PRO A 102 4.91 18.61 21.01
N THR A 103 4.83 19.21 19.82
CA THR A 103 5.46 20.51 19.48
C THR A 103 4.46 21.59 19.14
N LYS A 104 3.23 21.21 18.78
CA LYS A 104 2.18 22.13 18.34
C LYS A 104 1.23 22.44 19.48
N MET A 105 0.98 23.72 19.69
CA MET A 105 0.05 24.24 20.69
C MET A 105 -1.03 25.03 19.97
N TRP A 106 -2.11 24.34 19.59
CA TRP A 106 -3.13 24.92 18.73
C TRP A 106 -4.13 25.82 19.47
N PRO A 107 -4.64 26.91 18.86
CA PRO A 107 -5.61 27.81 19.50
C PRO A 107 -7.01 27.20 19.70
N TRP A 108 -7.24 25.99 19.20
CA TRP A 108 -8.45 25.19 19.41
C TRP A 108 -8.24 24.00 20.35
N GLU A 109 -7.11 23.93 21.04
CA GLU A 109 -6.78 22.89 22.02
C GLU A 109 -6.68 23.48 23.42
N ASP A 110 -7.04 22.72 24.45
CA ASP A 110 -6.73 23.01 25.86
C ASP A 110 -6.01 21.85 26.56
N GLY A 111 -5.62 20.83 25.80
CA GLY A 111 -5.03 19.60 26.31
C GLY A 111 -6.04 18.58 26.84
N THR A 112 -7.33 18.90 26.86
CA THR A 112 -8.39 17.95 27.20
C THR A 112 -8.94 17.23 25.97
N ASN A 113 -9.59 16.09 26.21
CA ASN A 113 -10.41 15.41 25.21
C ASN A 113 -11.89 15.50 25.61
N SER A 114 -12.38 16.71 25.92
CA SER A 114 -13.77 16.96 26.30
C SER A 114 -14.67 17.19 25.08
N VAL A 115 -15.99 17.08 25.26
CA VAL A 115 -16.97 17.41 24.21
C VAL A 115 -16.91 18.90 23.84
N ALA A 116 -16.71 19.78 24.82
CA ALA A 116 -16.48 21.22 24.57
C ALA A 116 -15.28 21.44 23.64
N MET A 117 -14.17 20.73 23.87
CA MET A 117 -12.98 20.82 23.02
C MET A 117 -13.22 20.26 21.62
N ALA A 118 -13.93 19.14 21.51
CA ALA A 118 -14.36 18.60 20.23
C ALA A 118 -15.19 19.61 19.41
N LYS A 119 -16.15 20.30 20.04
CA LYS A 119 -16.92 21.37 19.40
C LYS A 119 -16.06 22.56 18.99
N ARG A 120 -15.00 22.89 19.75
CA ARG A 120 -14.04 23.94 19.41
C ARG A 120 -13.23 23.59 18.16
N ARG A 121 -12.67 22.38 18.11
CA ARG A 121 -12.00 21.83 16.91
C ARG A 121 -12.93 21.85 15.69
N MET A 122 -14.19 21.49 15.88
CA MET A 122 -15.17 21.48 14.80
C MET A 122 -15.36 22.88 14.21
N ARG A 123 -15.44 23.93 15.03
CA ARG A 123 -15.52 25.32 14.53
C ARG A 123 -14.25 25.74 13.79
N ALA A 124 -13.06 25.38 14.30
CA ALA A 124 -11.80 25.63 13.61
C ALA A 124 -11.76 24.93 12.24
N ASN A 125 -12.26 23.70 12.16
CA ASN A 125 -12.38 22.95 10.91
C ASN A 125 -13.20 23.69 9.85
N PHE A 126 -14.39 24.17 10.20
CA PHE A 126 -15.23 24.87 9.23
C PHE A 126 -14.70 26.27 8.86
N GLU A 127 -14.02 26.98 9.77
CA GLU A 127 -13.30 28.21 9.41
C GLU A 127 -12.16 27.92 8.42
N PHE A 128 -11.38 26.87 8.66
CA PHE A 128 -10.29 26.46 7.79
C PHE A 128 -10.77 26.06 6.40
N ILE A 129 -11.81 25.22 6.33
CA ILE A 129 -12.42 24.76 5.06
C ILE A 129 -12.93 25.95 4.24
N ASP A 130 -13.63 26.90 4.88
CA ASP A 130 -14.13 28.08 4.16
C ASP A 130 -13.00 28.98 3.66
N LYS A 131 -11.97 29.22 4.49
CA LYS A 131 -10.79 30.02 4.10
C LYS A 131 -9.98 29.34 3.00
N LEU A 132 -9.79 28.02 3.06
CA LEU A 132 -9.09 27.27 2.01
C LEU A 132 -9.90 27.20 0.71
N GLY A 133 -11.23 27.28 0.78
CA GLY A 133 -12.12 27.27 -0.37
C GLY A 133 -12.44 25.87 -0.89
N VAL A 134 -12.48 24.87 0.00
CA VAL A 134 -12.89 23.50 -0.31
C VAL A 134 -14.29 23.21 0.27
N GLU A 135 -14.93 22.13 -0.18
CA GLU A 135 -16.31 21.79 0.21
C GLU A 135 -16.40 20.41 0.88
N LEU A 136 -15.29 19.69 0.99
CA LEU A 136 -15.24 18.32 1.47
C LEU A 136 -14.28 18.17 2.65
N TRP A 137 -14.58 17.21 3.51
CA TRP A 137 -13.74 16.84 4.65
C TRP A 137 -13.93 15.36 5.01
N CYS A 138 -12.94 14.80 5.71
CA CYS A 138 -12.93 13.42 6.15
C CYS A 138 -12.71 13.34 7.65
N PHE A 139 -13.29 12.35 8.32
CA PHE A 139 -13.14 12.18 9.77
C PHE A 139 -13.20 10.72 10.23
N HIS A 140 -12.45 10.38 11.29
CA HIS A 140 -12.83 9.27 12.16
C HIS A 140 -13.77 9.78 13.25
N ASP A 141 -14.71 8.93 13.66
CA ASP A 141 -15.62 9.19 14.78
C ASP A 141 -14.92 9.66 16.07
N ARG A 142 -13.78 9.06 16.44
CA ARG A 142 -13.00 9.41 17.64
C ARG A 142 -12.10 10.63 17.49
N ASP A 143 -11.89 11.12 16.27
CA ASP A 143 -11.20 12.39 16.07
C ASP A 143 -12.12 13.57 16.37
N ILE A 144 -13.39 13.44 15.97
CA ILE A 144 -14.38 14.50 16.12
C ILE A 144 -15.07 14.48 17.48
N ALA A 145 -15.13 13.34 18.18
CA ALA A 145 -15.74 13.27 19.51
C ALA A 145 -14.97 12.33 20.45
N PRO A 146 -14.94 12.61 21.77
CA PRO A 146 -14.23 11.77 22.72
C PRO A 146 -14.98 10.48 23.06
N ASP A 147 -14.23 9.41 23.37
CA ASP A 147 -14.78 8.23 24.02
C ASP A 147 -15.33 8.59 25.41
N GLY A 148 -16.47 8.00 25.78
CA GLY A 148 -17.01 7.99 27.13
C GLY A 148 -16.57 6.75 27.93
N ALA A 149 -17.06 6.62 29.16
CA ALA A 149 -16.80 5.43 29.99
C ALA A 149 -17.58 4.21 29.49
N THR A 150 -18.66 4.43 28.75
CA THR A 150 -19.49 3.39 28.12
C THR A 150 -19.72 3.70 26.64
N LEU A 151 -20.12 2.68 25.87
CA LEU A 151 -20.51 2.88 24.47
C LEU A 151 -21.68 3.86 24.33
N GLU A 152 -22.61 3.86 25.29
CA GLU A 152 -23.75 4.79 25.32
C GLU A 152 -23.27 6.24 25.47
N GLU A 153 -22.36 6.52 26.41
CA GLU A 153 -21.75 7.84 26.54
C GLU A 153 -20.92 8.23 25.31
N SER A 154 -20.10 7.32 24.75
CA SER A 154 -19.35 7.60 23.51
C SER A 154 -20.28 7.99 22.37
N ASN A 155 -21.43 7.32 22.24
CA ASN A 155 -22.42 7.63 21.22
C ASN A 155 -23.11 8.97 21.47
N ALA A 156 -23.44 9.28 22.73
CA ALA A 156 -24.04 10.56 23.11
C ALA A 156 -23.09 11.75 22.84
N ASN A 157 -21.81 11.60 23.20
CA ASN A 157 -20.76 12.58 22.89
C ASN A 157 -20.64 12.82 21.39
N LEU A 158 -20.64 11.74 20.59
CA LEU A 158 -20.58 11.83 19.14
C LEU A 158 -21.81 12.54 18.56
N ASP A 159 -23.01 12.20 19.03
CA ASP A 159 -24.26 12.84 18.60
C ASP A 159 -24.26 14.35 18.84
N GLU A 160 -23.74 14.78 19.99
CA GLU A 160 -23.66 16.20 20.34
C GLU A 160 -22.74 16.99 19.41
N VAL A 161 -21.57 16.44 19.06
CA VAL A 161 -20.63 17.11 18.14
C VAL A 161 -21.13 17.07 16.70
N VAL A 162 -21.76 15.96 16.30
CA VAL A 162 -22.32 15.77 14.96
C VAL A 162 -23.49 16.72 14.71
N ALA A 163 -24.30 17.02 15.73
CA ALA A 163 -25.34 18.04 15.63
C ALA A 163 -24.75 19.42 15.27
N LEU A 164 -23.66 19.81 15.94
CA LEU A 164 -22.93 21.05 15.62
C LEU A 164 -22.30 21.00 14.21
N ALA A 165 -21.67 19.89 13.84
CA ALA A 165 -21.09 19.74 12.50
C ALA A 165 -22.16 19.91 11.41
N LYS A 166 -23.35 19.35 11.61
CA LYS A 166 -24.48 19.49 10.68
C LYS A 166 -24.91 20.96 10.51
N GLU A 167 -24.92 21.72 11.59
CA GLU A 167 -25.22 23.16 11.55
C GLU A 167 -24.13 23.93 10.76
N LEU A 168 -22.86 23.70 11.11
CA LEU A 168 -21.72 24.41 10.52
C LEU A 168 -21.49 24.09 9.03
N GLN A 169 -21.87 22.88 8.58
CA GLN A 169 -21.82 22.48 7.16
C GLN A 169 -22.62 23.41 6.23
N GLY A 170 -23.68 24.03 6.76
CA GLY A 170 -24.61 24.82 5.95
C GLY A 170 -25.20 23.99 4.80
N LYS A 171 -25.09 24.49 3.57
CA LYS A 171 -25.65 23.84 2.37
C LYS A 171 -24.62 23.22 1.42
N LYS A 172 -23.33 23.58 1.56
CA LYS A 172 -22.29 23.23 0.58
C LYS A 172 -21.31 22.21 1.14
N ILE A 173 -20.83 22.43 2.36
CA ILE A 173 -19.79 21.60 2.94
C ILE A 173 -20.42 20.29 3.41
N HIS A 174 -19.82 19.17 3.08
CA HIS A 174 -20.25 17.85 3.53
C HIS A 174 -19.08 16.86 3.53
N PRO A 175 -19.19 15.73 4.24
CA PRO A 175 -18.08 14.78 4.27
C PRO A 175 -17.86 14.14 2.90
N LEU A 176 -16.62 14.04 2.45
CA LEU A 176 -16.30 13.10 1.37
C LEU A 176 -16.50 11.67 1.89
N TRP A 177 -16.04 11.42 3.12
CA TRP A 177 -16.33 10.20 3.86
C TRP A 177 -16.16 10.36 5.37
N GLY A 178 -16.78 9.45 6.12
CA GLY A 178 -16.42 9.19 7.51
C GLY A 178 -15.94 7.75 7.67
N THR A 179 -15.37 7.45 8.84
CA THR A 179 -14.83 6.13 9.19
C THR A 179 -14.82 5.93 10.72
N SER A 180 -14.46 4.73 11.16
CA SER A 180 -14.30 4.38 12.58
C SER A 180 -12.83 4.23 12.96
N GLN A 181 -12.42 4.86 14.06
CA GLN A 181 -11.07 4.69 14.61
C GLN A 181 -10.96 3.39 15.40
N LEU A 182 -10.80 2.26 14.71
CA LEU A 182 -10.71 0.92 15.31
C LEU A 182 -9.27 0.48 15.64
N PHE A 183 -8.37 1.41 15.94
CA PHE A 183 -6.94 1.11 16.02
C PHE A 183 -6.17 1.82 17.15
N MET A 184 -6.69 2.92 17.68
CA MET A 184 -5.98 3.73 18.67
C MET A 184 -6.26 3.33 20.12
N HIS A 185 -7.53 3.06 20.46
CA HIS A 185 -7.88 2.65 21.82
C HIS A 185 -7.26 1.28 22.18
N PRO A 186 -6.74 1.08 23.42
CA PRO A 186 -6.08 -0.18 23.82
C PRO A 186 -6.89 -1.46 23.56
N ARG A 187 -8.22 -1.36 23.61
CA ARG A 187 -9.15 -2.46 23.27
C ARG A 187 -8.88 -3.10 21.90
N TYR A 188 -8.31 -2.35 20.95
CA TYR A 188 -8.03 -2.80 19.59
C TYR A 188 -6.59 -3.28 19.37
N MET A 189 -5.78 -3.44 20.42
CA MET A 189 -4.37 -3.83 20.28
C MET A 189 -4.16 -5.20 19.62
N HIS A 190 -5.21 -6.02 19.51
CA HIS A 190 -5.21 -7.33 18.84
C HIS A 190 -6.17 -7.38 17.64
N GLY A 191 -6.52 -6.24 17.05
CA GLY A 191 -7.46 -6.15 15.93
C GLY A 191 -8.83 -5.64 16.32
N GLY A 192 -9.63 -5.27 15.32
CA GLY A 192 -11.03 -4.87 15.45
C GLY A 192 -11.91 -6.02 14.96
N ALA A 193 -12.11 -6.08 13.65
CA ALA A 193 -12.79 -7.17 12.98
C ALA A 193 -11.97 -8.49 12.97
N THR A 194 -10.65 -8.41 13.06
CA THR A 194 -9.76 -9.58 13.17
C THR A 194 -9.45 -9.97 14.61
N SER A 195 -10.07 -9.34 15.61
CA SER A 195 -9.76 -9.62 17.00
C SER A 195 -9.97 -11.08 17.38
N SER A 196 -9.04 -11.64 18.15
CA SER A 196 -9.19 -12.94 18.81
C SER A 196 -10.24 -12.91 19.93
N GLU A 197 -10.65 -11.72 20.39
CA GLU A 197 -11.62 -11.51 21.45
C GLU A 197 -13.01 -11.12 20.91
N LEU A 198 -14.01 -11.96 21.15
CA LEU A 198 -15.39 -11.74 20.69
C LEU A 198 -15.97 -10.39 21.15
N GLY A 199 -15.65 -9.96 22.37
CA GLY A 199 -16.11 -8.69 22.91
C GLY A 199 -15.59 -7.49 22.13
N VAL A 200 -14.36 -7.56 21.62
CA VAL A 200 -13.74 -6.50 20.80
C VAL A 200 -14.38 -6.47 19.42
N TYR A 201 -14.60 -7.62 18.79
CA TYR A 201 -15.33 -7.72 17.52
C TYR A 201 -16.72 -7.07 17.62
N ALA A 202 -17.48 -7.39 18.68
CA ALA A 202 -18.81 -6.84 18.90
C ALA A 202 -18.78 -5.32 19.12
N TYR A 203 -17.80 -4.81 19.88
CA TYR A 203 -17.63 -3.38 20.11
C TYR A 203 -17.27 -2.64 18.81
N ALA A 204 -16.34 -3.19 18.02
CA ALA A 204 -15.95 -2.64 16.71
C ALA A 204 -17.15 -2.56 15.76
N ALA A 205 -17.99 -3.60 15.71
CA ALA A 205 -19.21 -3.61 14.89
C ALA A 205 -20.20 -2.53 15.34
N ALA A 206 -20.36 -2.34 16.65
CA ALA A 206 -21.24 -1.30 17.19
C ALA A 206 -20.71 0.12 16.89
N GLN A 207 -19.39 0.32 16.95
CA GLN A 207 -18.75 1.59 16.58
C GLN A 207 -18.93 1.89 15.09
N VAL A 208 -18.67 0.91 14.20
CA VAL A 208 -18.88 1.04 12.75
C VAL A 208 -20.32 1.35 12.39
N LYS A 209 -21.28 0.66 13.05
CA LYS A 209 -22.70 0.97 12.90
C LYS A 209 -22.97 2.45 13.17
N LYS A 210 -22.50 2.97 14.31
CA LYS A 210 -22.74 4.37 14.71
C LYS A 210 -22.04 5.36 13.79
N ALA A 211 -20.76 5.14 13.47
CA ALA A 211 -20.01 6.01 12.59
C ALA A 211 -20.66 6.09 11.20
N MET A 212 -21.12 4.96 10.65
CA MET A 212 -21.80 4.91 9.36
C MET A 212 -23.14 5.67 9.37
N GLU A 213 -23.91 5.59 10.46
CA GLU A 213 -25.14 6.38 10.64
C GLU A 213 -24.84 7.88 10.65
N VAL A 214 -23.80 8.28 11.37
CA VAL A 214 -23.36 9.67 11.46
C VAL A 214 -22.87 10.17 10.10
N THR A 215 -22.04 9.40 9.40
CA THR A 215 -21.59 9.74 8.04
C THR A 215 -22.78 9.94 7.11
N HIS A 216 -23.75 9.02 7.14
CA HIS A 216 -24.95 9.15 6.32
C HIS A 216 -25.79 10.38 6.70
N TYR A 217 -25.98 10.64 7.99
CA TYR A 217 -26.71 11.82 8.50
C TYR A 217 -26.07 13.15 8.08
N LEU A 218 -24.74 13.23 8.08
CA LEU A 218 -24.00 14.40 7.63
C LEU A 218 -23.99 14.56 6.11
N GLY A 219 -24.46 13.57 5.35
CA GLY A 219 -24.48 13.58 3.89
C GLY A 219 -23.17 13.12 3.26
N GLY A 220 -22.44 12.25 3.95
CA GLY A 220 -21.18 11.69 3.47
C GLY A 220 -21.35 10.89 2.19
N GLU A 221 -20.46 11.10 1.22
CA GLU A 221 -20.52 10.43 -0.08
C GLU A 221 -19.98 8.99 -0.07
N ASN A 222 -19.02 8.71 0.82
CA ASN A 222 -18.40 7.39 0.97
C ASN A 222 -18.23 7.03 2.46
N TYR A 223 -17.88 5.78 2.75
CA TYR A 223 -17.49 5.33 4.09
C TYR A 223 -16.26 4.43 3.95
N VAL A 224 -15.21 4.72 4.72
CA VAL A 224 -13.89 4.07 4.58
C VAL A 224 -13.69 3.00 5.65
N PHE A 225 -12.92 1.96 5.30
CA PHE A 225 -12.37 0.99 6.24
C PHE A 225 -10.85 0.96 6.04
N TRP A 226 -10.11 1.50 7.00
CA TRP A 226 -8.66 1.33 7.07
C TRP A 226 -8.32 0.40 8.24
N GLY A 227 -7.68 -0.72 7.91
CA GLY A 227 -7.42 -1.82 8.84
C GLY A 227 -6.17 -1.63 9.70
N GLY A 228 -6.02 -0.50 10.41
CA GLY A 228 -4.78 -0.17 11.13
C GLY A 228 -4.32 -1.21 12.17
N ARG A 229 -5.23 -2.07 12.65
CA ARG A 229 -4.93 -3.25 13.51
C ARG A 229 -5.43 -4.57 12.91
N GLU A 230 -5.98 -4.54 11.70
CA GLU A 230 -6.55 -5.72 11.03
C GLU A 230 -5.42 -6.48 10.34
N GLY A 231 -4.58 -7.11 11.16
CA GLY A 231 -3.37 -7.83 10.77
C GLY A 231 -2.72 -8.42 12.02
N TYR A 232 -1.46 -8.84 11.90
CA TYR A 232 -0.77 -9.52 12.99
C TYR A 232 0.59 -8.89 13.32
N GLN A 233 1.03 -9.08 14.56
CA GLN A 233 2.40 -8.76 14.97
C GLN A 233 3.33 -9.99 14.89
N THR A 234 2.79 -11.21 15.05
CA THR A 234 3.53 -12.46 14.87
C THR A 234 2.61 -13.56 14.34
N LEU A 235 3.09 -14.34 13.37
CA LEU A 235 2.31 -15.45 12.82
C LEU A 235 2.12 -16.60 13.83
N LEU A 236 2.98 -16.69 14.86
CA LEU A 236 2.97 -17.80 15.83
C LEU A 236 1.68 -17.91 16.66
N ASN A 237 0.96 -16.79 16.83
CA ASN A 237 -0.29 -16.75 17.58
C ASN A 237 -1.49 -16.27 16.75
N THR A 238 -1.35 -16.30 15.41
CA THR A 238 -2.34 -15.78 14.47
C THR A 238 -2.94 -16.92 13.66
N ASP A 239 -4.26 -17.05 13.71
CA ASP A 239 -5.02 -17.90 12.79
C ASP A 239 -5.50 -17.03 11.62
N MET A 240 -4.62 -16.85 10.64
CA MET A 240 -4.81 -15.88 9.55
C MET A 240 -6.06 -16.19 8.72
N GLU A 241 -6.35 -17.45 8.44
CA GLU A 241 -7.55 -17.83 7.70
C GLU A 241 -8.82 -17.43 8.48
N ARG A 242 -8.84 -17.69 9.79
CA ARG A 242 -9.97 -17.35 10.64
C ARG A 242 -10.17 -15.84 10.76
N GLU A 243 -9.10 -15.08 10.93
CA GLU A 243 -9.14 -13.62 11.02
C GLU A 243 -9.65 -12.99 9.72
N LEU A 244 -9.14 -13.43 8.56
CA LEU A 244 -9.63 -12.96 7.26
C LEU A 244 -11.11 -13.32 7.04
N ASN A 245 -11.53 -14.52 7.46
CA ASN A 245 -12.93 -14.91 7.43
C ASN A 245 -13.82 -14.02 8.33
N HIS A 246 -13.35 -13.65 9.52
CA HIS A 246 -14.06 -12.73 10.41
C HIS A 246 -14.17 -11.32 9.81
N MET A 247 -13.09 -10.81 9.21
CA MET A 247 -13.09 -9.51 8.52
C MET A 247 -14.04 -9.50 7.33
N ALA A 248 -14.07 -10.57 6.52
CA ALA A 248 -15.02 -10.72 5.43
C ALA A 248 -16.47 -10.66 5.93
N ARG A 249 -16.80 -11.41 7.00
CA ARG A 249 -18.13 -11.37 7.65
C ARG A 249 -18.47 -9.99 8.19
N PHE A 250 -17.50 -9.29 8.75
CA PHE A 250 -17.67 -7.94 9.28
C PHE A 250 -18.03 -6.95 8.16
N LEU A 251 -17.31 -7.00 7.04
CA LEU A 251 -17.57 -6.16 5.87
C LEU A 251 -18.91 -6.52 5.19
N GLU A 252 -19.27 -7.81 5.10
CA GLU A 252 -20.60 -8.25 4.66
C GLU A 252 -21.71 -7.65 5.51
N ALA A 253 -21.55 -7.68 6.84
CA ALA A 253 -22.51 -7.09 7.78
C ALA A 253 -22.61 -5.57 7.62
N ALA A 254 -21.48 -4.87 7.42
CA ALA A 254 -21.47 -3.45 7.13
C ALA A 254 -22.18 -3.11 5.80
N VAL A 255 -21.98 -3.92 4.75
CA VAL A 255 -22.70 -3.77 3.47
C VAL A 255 -24.20 -4.04 3.64
N ALA A 256 -24.59 -5.03 4.44
CA ALA A 256 -26.00 -5.26 4.77
C ALA A 256 -26.60 -4.06 5.53
N TYR A 257 -25.83 -3.50 6.47
CA TYR A 257 -26.28 -2.37 7.28
C TYR A 257 -26.43 -1.08 6.47
N LYS A 258 -25.46 -0.74 5.61
CA LYS A 258 -25.55 0.45 4.77
C LYS A 258 -26.80 0.40 3.87
N LYS A 259 -27.13 -0.78 3.32
CA LYS A 259 -28.37 -1.00 2.55
C LYS A 259 -29.61 -0.78 3.40
N LYS A 260 -29.61 -1.26 4.64
CA LYS A 260 -30.72 -1.09 5.59
C LYS A 260 -31.00 0.38 5.90
N ILE A 261 -29.98 1.21 6.05
CA ILE A 261 -30.14 2.65 6.34
C ILE A 261 -30.26 3.53 5.09
N GLY A 262 -30.20 2.94 3.88
CA GLY A 262 -30.28 3.70 2.62
C GLY A 262 -28.99 4.40 2.20
N PHE A 263 -27.85 4.02 2.78
CA PHE A 263 -26.55 4.55 2.38
C PHE A 263 -26.00 3.78 1.16
N ASN A 264 -26.11 4.43 0.00
CA ASN A 264 -25.75 3.88 -1.31
C ASN A 264 -24.24 3.90 -1.58
N GLY A 265 -23.80 3.17 -2.60
CA GLY A 265 -22.40 3.14 -3.06
C GLY A 265 -21.90 1.71 -3.30
N GLU A 266 -20.73 1.58 -3.89
CA GLU A 266 -20.05 0.31 -4.15
C GLU A 266 -18.85 0.14 -3.20
N PHE A 267 -18.35 -1.08 -3.03
CA PHE A 267 -17.07 -1.29 -2.36
C PHE A 267 -15.95 -1.06 -3.37
N LYS A 268 -15.12 -0.06 -3.12
CA LYS A 268 -14.00 0.39 -3.96
C LYS A 268 -12.79 0.68 -3.09
N LEU A 269 -11.63 0.84 -3.72
CA LEU A 269 -10.38 1.14 -3.05
C LEU A 269 -10.25 2.65 -2.83
N ASN A 270 -9.78 2.99 -1.64
CA ASN A 270 -9.16 4.26 -1.33
C ASN A 270 -7.64 4.04 -1.38
N ILE A 271 -6.95 4.63 -2.35
CA ILE A 271 -5.52 4.42 -2.55
C ILE A 271 -4.76 5.58 -1.91
N GLU A 272 -3.86 5.27 -1.00
CA GLU A 272 -2.96 6.25 -0.41
C GLU A 272 -1.55 6.11 -0.98
N CYS A 273 -0.97 7.22 -1.40
CA CYS A 273 0.32 7.19 -2.09
C CYS A 273 1.48 6.74 -1.18
N ASN A 274 1.51 7.15 0.10
CA ASN A 274 2.55 6.69 1.03
C ASN A 274 2.40 5.19 1.32
N HIS A 275 1.17 4.69 1.49
CA HIS A 275 0.90 3.25 1.65
C HIS A 275 1.37 2.43 0.44
N ALA A 276 1.11 2.90 -0.79
CA ALA A 276 1.58 2.25 -2.01
C ALA A 276 3.12 2.10 -2.02
N THR A 277 3.85 3.16 -1.66
CA THR A 277 5.32 3.11 -1.60
C THR A 277 5.85 2.21 -0.50
N LEU A 278 5.16 2.14 0.65
CA LEU A 278 5.52 1.21 1.72
C LEU A 278 5.32 -0.27 1.34
N SER A 279 4.36 -0.57 0.45
CA SER A 279 4.19 -1.91 -0.11
C SER A 279 5.12 -2.22 -1.29
N GLY A 280 6.07 -1.34 -1.62
CA GLY A 280 7.02 -1.53 -2.72
C GLY A 280 6.45 -1.23 -4.10
N HIS A 281 5.39 -0.42 -4.18
CA HIS A 281 4.73 -0.01 -5.43
C HIS A 281 4.78 1.51 -5.60
N SER A 282 4.72 2.02 -6.84
CA SER A 282 4.49 3.47 -7.01
C SER A 282 3.01 3.79 -6.79
N CYS A 283 2.69 5.03 -6.42
CA CYS A 283 1.29 5.45 -6.30
C CYS A 283 0.56 5.27 -7.64
N HIS A 284 1.20 5.64 -8.75
CA HIS A 284 0.67 5.41 -10.09
C HIS A 284 0.35 3.93 -10.39
N HIS A 285 1.15 2.97 -9.92
CA HIS A 285 0.87 1.55 -10.13
C HIS A 285 -0.45 1.13 -9.47
N GLU A 286 -0.62 1.43 -8.18
CA GLU A 286 -1.83 1.08 -7.44
C GLU A 286 -3.08 1.76 -8.03
N LEU A 287 -2.96 3.02 -8.44
CA LEU A 287 -4.04 3.75 -9.09
C LEU A 287 -4.44 3.14 -10.43
N GLU A 288 -3.48 2.80 -11.29
CA GLU A 288 -3.77 2.21 -12.60
C GLU A 288 -4.35 0.80 -12.44
N THR A 289 -3.82 0.00 -11.52
CA THR A 289 -4.35 -1.33 -11.18
C THR A 289 -5.78 -1.24 -10.67
N ALA A 290 -6.09 -0.32 -9.75
CA ALA A 290 -7.44 -0.08 -9.28
C ALA A 290 -8.37 0.39 -10.42
N ARG A 291 -7.88 1.27 -11.30
CA ARG A 291 -8.64 1.82 -12.43
C ARG A 291 -9.05 0.74 -13.44
N ILE A 292 -8.10 -0.08 -13.91
CA ILE A 292 -8.39 -1.10 -14.93
C ILE A 292 -9.35 -2.18 -14.42
N ASN A 293 -9.43 -2.38 -13.10
CA ASN A 293 -10.37 -3.28 -12.45
C ASN A 293 -11.69 -2.61 -12.05
N GLY A 294 -11.88 -1.31 -12.33
CA GLY A 294 -13.09 -0.56 -11.95
C GLY A 294 -13.24 -0.30 -10.45
N LEU A 295 -12.16 -0.47 -9.68
CA LEU A 295 -12.14 -0.39 -8.22
C LEU A 295 -11.58 0.93 -7.69
N LEU A 296 -11.07 1.84 -8.53
CA LEU A 296 -10.58 3.14 -8.07
C LEU A 296 -11.76 4.00 -7.57
N GLY A 297 -11.79 4.26 -6.26
CA GLY A 297 -12.83 5.06 -5.61
C GLY A 297 -12.31 6.41 -5.13
N ASN A 298 -11.36 6.38 -4.18
CA ASN A 298 -10.80 7.58 -3.54
C ASN A 298 -9.28 7.56 -3.60
N ILE A 299 -8.68 8.73 -3.36
CA ILE A 299 -7.23 8.86 -3.23
C ILE A 299 -6.91 9.67 -1.97
N ASP A 300 -6.08 9.10 -1.10
CA ASP A 300 -5.42 9.85 -0.05
C ASP A 300 -4.10 10.43 -0.61
N ALA A 301 -4.13 11.74 -0.83
CA ALA A 301 -3.14 12.51 -1.57
C ALA A 301 -1.99 12.96 -0.67
N ASN A 302 -1.07 12.04 -0.41
CA ASN A 302 0.16 12.31 0.33
C ASN A 302 1.39 11.76 -0.42
N THR A 303 2.55 11.76 0.24
CA THR A 303 3.76 11.11 -0.24
C THR A 303 4.55 10.58 0.95
N GLY A 304 5.23 9.46 0.72
CA GLY A 304 6.30 8.98 1.57
C GLY A 304 7.61 9.67 1.31
N ASP A 305 8.61 9.30 2.10
CA ASP A 305 10.01 9.53 1.80
C ASP A 305 10.64 8.18 1.40
N PRO A 306 11.22 8.03 0.19
CA PRO A 306 11.73 6.74 -0.27
C PRO A 306 12.94 6.22 0.53
N GLN A 307 13.53 7.03 1.42
CA GLN A 307 14.60 6.62 2.34
C GLN A 307 14.07 6.22 3.72
N ILE A 308 12.75 6.33 3.93
CA ILE A 308 12.09 6.13 5.22
C ILE A 308 11.07 5.01 5.10
N GLY A 309 11.32 3.91 5.80
CA GLY A 309 10.47 2.70 5.79
C GLY A 309 9.22 2.79 6.68
N TRP A 310 8.67 3.98 6.90
CA TRP A 310 7.42 4.19 7.64
C TRP A 310 6.62 5.35 7.05
N ASP A 311 5.39 5.49 7.53
CA ASP A 311 4.43 6.46 7.03
C ASP A 311 4.78 7.89 7.48
N THR A 312 5.09 8.75 6.51
CA THR A 312 5.53 10.12 6.78
C THR A 312 4.42 11.14 6.62
N ASP A 313 3.36 10.78 5.88
CA ASP A 313 2.15 11.55 5.59
C ASP A 313 2.50 12.97 5.11
N GLN A 314 3.45 13.10 4.19
CA GLN A 314 3.84 14.39 3.63
C GLN A 314 2.85 14.82 2.56
N PHE A 315 2.64 16.12 2.38
CA PHE A 315 1.88 16.61 1.23
C PHE A 315 2.63 16.26 -0.06
N LEU A 316 1.89 15.76 -1.07
CA LEU A 316 2.46 15.48 -2.38
C LEU A 316 2.93 16.78 -3.04
N THR A 317 4.23 16.90 -3.26
CA THR A 317 4.86 18.08 -3.88
C THR A 317 5.67 17.76 -5.15
N ASP A 318 5.86 16.47 -5.46
CA ASP A 318 6.47 16.05 -6.71
C ASP A 318 5.48 16.16 -7.87
N ILE A 319 5.75 17.09 -8.78
CA ILE A 319 4.89 17.37 -9.93
C ILE A 319 4.90 16.22 -10.94
N GLY A 320 6.01 15.50 -11.06
CA GLY A 320 6.13 14.36 -11.94
C GLY A 320 5.20 13.23 -11.50
N GLU A 321 5.14 12.93 -10.20
CA GLU A 321 4.25 11.95 -9.60
C GLU A 321 2.79 12.42 -9.69
N ALA A 322 2.51 13.68 -9.34
CA ALA A 322 1.19 14.26 -9.49
C ALA A 322 0.65 14.22 -10.93
N THR A 323 1.53 14.35 -11.93
CA THR A 323 1.17 14.18 -13.35
C THR A 323 0.70 12.75 -13.63
N MET A 324 1.38 11.74 -13.07
CA MET A 324 1.00 10.33 -13.28
C MET A 324 -0.27 9.98 -12.52
N VAL A 325 -0.43 10.47 -11.28
CA VAL A 325 -1.68 10.37 -10.50
C VAL A 325 -2.85 10.96 -11.29
N MET A 326 -2.71 12.19 -11.79
CA MET A 326 -3.76 12.84 -12.56
C MET A 326 -4.01 12.16 -13.92
N LEU A 327 -3.02 11.50 -14.52
CA LEU A 327 -3.20 10.73 -15.75
C LEU A 327 -4.18 9.57 -15.52
N CYS A 328 -4.00 8.83 -14.43
CA CYS A 328 -4.94 7.78 -14.02
C CYS A 328 -6.33 8.34 -13.75
N VAL A 329 -6.43 9.45 -13.02
CA VAL A 329 -7.72 10.09 -12.70
C VAL A 329 -8.47 10.54 -13.96
N VAL A 330 -7.77 11.16 -14.91
CA VAL A 330 -8.38 11.57 -16.19
C VAL A 330 -8.82 10.34 -16.99
N ARG A 331 -8.00 9.29 -17.07
CA ARG A 331 -8.37 8.02 -17.71
C ARG A 331 -9.54 7.29 -17.03
N ASN A 332 -9.73 7.51 -15.73
CA ASN A 332 -10.89 6.99 -14.98
C ASN A 332 -12.16 7.81 -15.22
N GLY A 333 -12.07 8.98 -15.86
CA GLY A 333 -13.18 9.93 -16.02
C GLY A 333 -13.42 10.81 -14.79
N GLY A 334 -12.53 10.77 -13.79
CA GLY A 334 -12.63 11.47 -12.50
C GLY A 334 -12.77 10.50 -11.32
N LEU A 335 -13.01 11.05 -10.13
CA LEU A 335 -13.13 10.25 -8.89
C LEU A 335 -14.55 10.22 -8.31
N ALA A 336 -15.44 11.15 -8.71
CA ALA A 336 -16.78 11.24 -8.12
C ALA A 336 -17.52 9.89 -8.11
N PRO A 337 -18.16 9.49 -6.99
CA PRO A 337 -18.38 10.26 -5.76
C PRO A 337 -17.16 10.37 -4.81
N GLY A 338 -16.04 9.74 -5.13
CA GLY A 338 -14.78 9.93 -4.41
C GLY A 338 -14.05 11.24 -4.73
N GLY A 339 -12.89 11.44 -4.12
CA GLY A 339 -12.07 12.65 -4.29
C GLY A 339 -10.65 12.48 -3.76
N PHE A 340 -9.90 13.59 -3.71
CA PHE A 340 -8.59 13.66 -3.09
C PHE A 340 -8.71 14.12 -1.63
N ASN A 341 -8.50 13.23 -0.68
CA ASN A 341 -8.35 13.60 0.72
C ASN A 341 -6.88 13.86 1.04
N PHE A 342 -6.57 14.98 1.66
CA PHE A 342 -5.20 15.24 2.12
C PHE A 342 -4.96 14.51 3.44
N ASP A 343 -4.74 13.20 3.36
CA ASP A 343 -4.23 12.39 4.47
C ASP A 343 -2.74 12.69 4.70
N ALA A 344 -2.47 13.95 5.04
CA ALA A 344 -1.14 14.50 5.17
C ALA A 344 -1.08 15.44 6.37
N LYS A 345 0.07 15.46 7.05
CA LYS A 345 0.32 16.27 8.25
C LYS A 345 1.44 17.26 8.05
N LEU A 346 1.33 18.37 8.78
CA LEU A 346 2.47 19.27 8.96
C LEU A 346 3.64 18.54 9.58
N ARG A 347 4.86 18.95 9.19
CA ARG A 347 6.08 18.46 9.84
C ARG A 347 6.06 18.82 11.33
N ARG A 348 6.86 18.13 12.12
CA ARG A 348 6.88 18.29 13.58
C ARG A 348 7.27 19.72 13.97
N GLU A 349 8.18 20.31 13.22
CA GLU A 349 8.74 21.64 13.38
C GLU A 349 7.93 22.76 12.70
N SER A 350 6.92 22.43 11.91
CA SER A 350 5.95 23.40 11.36
C SER A 350 4.83 23.63 12.36
N THR A 351 5.02 24.62 13.24
CA THR A 351 4.20 24.85 14.43
C THR A 351 3.22 26.01 14.30
N ASP A 352 3.28 26.77 13.20
CA ASP A 352 2.47 27.97 13.04
C ASP A 352 1.14 27.63 12.36
N VAL A 353 0.06 28.32 12.74
CA VAL A 353 -1.27 28.04 12.18
C VAL A 353 -1.35 28.33 10.68
N GLU A 354 -0.50 29.22 10.15
CA GLU A 354 -0.40 29.49 8.72
C GLU A 354 0.21 28.34 7.92
N ASP A 355 1.04 27.50 8.55
CA ASP A 355 1.65 26.34 7.91
C ASP A 355 0.58 25.38 7.39
N LEU A 356 -0.57 25.28 8.08
CA LEU A 356 -1.71 24.47 7.65
C LEU A 356 -2.17 24.90 6.25
N PHE A 357 -2.28 26.20 6.00
CA PHE A 357 -2.68 26.73 4.69
C PHE A 357 -1.57 26.54 3.66
N ILE A 358 -0.32 26.85 4.01
CA ILE A 358 0.83 26.74 3.10
C ILE A 358 0.97 25.30 2.59
N ALA A 359 0.87 24.32 3.49
CA ALA A 359 0.99 22.90 3.14
C ALA A 359 -0.16 22.42 2.24
N HIS A 360 -1.41 22.76 2.57
CA HIS A 360 -2.56 22.40 1.74
C HIS A 360 -2.52 23.06 0.36
N ILE A 361 -2.17 24.36 0.30
CA ILE A 361 -1.99 25.09 -0.97
C ILE A 361 -0.93 24.40 -1.83
N SER A 362 0.19 23.98 -1.23
CA SER A 362 1.26 23.27 -1.94
C SER A 362 0.79 21.96 -2.55
N GLY A 363 0.06 21.13 -1.80
CA GLY A 363 -0.51 19.87 -2.30
C GLY A 363 -1.56 20.09 -3.41
N MET A 364 -2.46 21.04 -3.20
CA MET A 364 -3.51 21.40 -4.16
C MET A 364 -2.92 21.93 -5.48
N ASP A 365 -1.95 22.85 -5.41
CA ASP A 365 -1.28 23.40 -6.59
C ASP A 365 -0.47 22.34 -7.33
N THR A 366 0.16 21.40 -6.61
CA THR A 366 0.92 20.31 -7.21
C THR A 366 0.02 19.40 -8.05
N LEU A 367 -1.13 18.99 -7.53
CA LEU A 367 -2.12 18.20 -8.28
C LEU A 367 -2.75 19.00 -9.43
N ALA A 368 -3.04 20.28 -9.23
CA ALA A 368 -3.52 21.17 -10.30
C ALA A 368 -2.52 21.30 -11.45
N ARG A 369 -1.23 21.40 -11.15
CA ARG A 369 -0.17 21.39 -12.15
C ARG A 369 -0.07 20.02 -12.85
N GLY A 370 -0.22 18.93 -12.11
CA GLY A 370 -0.34 17.58 -12.66
C GLY A 370 -1.46 17.46 -13.70
N LEU A 371 -2.65 17.98 -13.41
CA LEU A 371 -3.78 17.96 -14.35
C LEU A 371 -3.48 18.74 -15.64
N ARG A 372 -2.88 19.93 -15.52
CA ARG A 372 -2.47 20.73 -16.69
C ARG A 372 -1.43 19.99 -17.54
N ASN A 373 -0.48 19.30 -16.91
CA ASN A 373 0.49 18.46 -17.64
C ASN A 373 -0.23 17.35 -18.41
N VAL A 374 -1.19 16.66 -17.78
CA VAL A 374 -1.99 15.60 -18.41
C VAL A 374 -2.80 16.12 -19.60
N ALA A 375 -3.40 17.30 -19.50
CA ALA A 375 -4.11 17.90 -20.61
C ALA A 375 -3.20 18.10 -21.83
N LYS A 376 -1.98 18.60 -21.62
CA LYS A 376 -0.97 18.73 -22.68
C LYS A 376 -0.52 17.37 -23.24
N LEU A 377 -0.33 16.36 -22.37
CA LEU A 377 0.04 15.01 -22.80
C LEU A 377 -1.03 14.37 -23.69
N ILE A 378 -2.31 14.62 -23.39
CA ILE A 378 -3.45 14.14 -24.19
C ILE A 378 -3.53 14.89 -25.51
N GLU A 379 -3.38 16.22 -25.49
CA GLU A 379 -3.39 17.06 -26.69
C GLU A 379 -2.26 16.69 -27.67
N ASP A 380 -1.04 16.48 -27.15
CA ASP A 380 0.12 16.08 -27.94
C ASP A 380 -0.04 14.67 -28.56
N GLY A 381 -0.72 13.76 -27.86
CA GLY A 381 -1.06 12.43 -28.36
C GLY A 381 0.12 11.47 -28.54
N SER A 382 1.37 11.91 -28.36
CA SER A 382 2.56 11.05 -28.59
C SER A 382 2.59 9.81 -27.71
N LEU A 383 2.15 9.91 -26.46
CA LEU A 383 2.09 8.76 -25.55
C LEU A 383 1.05 7.74 -26.00
N ALA A 384 -0.14 8.19 -26.43
CA ALA A 384 -1.18 7.31 -26.94
C ALA A 384 -0.73 6.62 -28.23
N GLU A 385 -0.10 7.37 -29.14
CA GLU A 385 0.41 6.85 -30.40
C GLU A 385 1.58 5.87 -30.20
N LEU A 386 2.46 6.13 -29.23
CA LEU A 386 3.54 5.22 -28.86
C LEU A 386 2.97 3.88 -28.37
N VAL A 387 1.96 3.91 -27.49
CA VAL A 387 1.31 2.69 -26.99
C VAL A 387 0.59 1.98 -28.14
N ARG A 388 -0.20 2.69 -28.95
CA ARG A 388 -0.90 2.10 -30.10
C ARG A 388 0.06 1.39 -31.06
N LYS A 389 1.16 2.04 -31.45
CA LYS A 389 2.20 1.44 -32.30
C LYS A 389 2.85 0.22 -31.67
N ARG A 390 3.02 0.20 -30.35
CA ARG A 390 3.61 -0.95 -29.64
C ARG A 390 2.74 -2.20 -29.72
N TYR A 391 1.41 -2.05 -29.74
CA TYR A 391 0.45 -3.16 -29.75
C TYR A 391 -0.23 -3.40 -31.10
N GLN A 392 0.10 -2.63 -32.14
CA GLN A 392 -0.60 -2.66 -33.44
C GLN A 392 -0.62 -4.03 -34.15
N SER A 393 0.26 -4.97 -33.79
CA SER A 393 0.22 -6.33 -34.36
C SER A 393 -1.02 -7.11 -33.92
N PHE A 394 -1.61 -6.75 -32.79
CA PHE A 394 -2.86 -7.34 -32.31
C PHE A 394 -4.09 -6.83 -33.07
N ASP A 395 -3.98 -5.72 -33.80
CA ASP A 395 -5.02 -5.20 -34.70
C ASP A 395 -5.14 -5.98 -36.03
N THR A 396 -4.51 -7.15 -36.13
CA THR A 396 -4.57 -8.07 -37.29
C THR A 396 -5.61 -9.17 -37.07
N GLU A 397 -5.94 -9.94 -38.11
CA GLU A 397 -6.91 -11.04 -38.00
C GLU A 397 -6.50 -12.07 -36.94
N LEU A 398 -5.23 -12.51 -36.92
CA LEU A 398 -4.76 -13.46 -35.91
C LEU A 398 -4.75 -12.82 -34.52
N GLY A 399 -4.30 -11.56 -34.42
CA GLY A 399 -4.32 -10.81 -33.16
C GLY A 399 -5.72 -10.72 -32.55
N ALA A 400 -6.72 -10.37 -33.36
CA ALA A 400 -8.11 -10.31 -32.94
C ALA A 400 -8.67 -11.69 -32.52
N LEU A 401 -8.23 -12.79 -33.14
CA LEU A 401 -8.59 -14.14 -32.71
C LEU A 401 -7.99 -14.48 -31.34
N ILE A 402 -6.74 -14.10 -31.09
CA ILE A 402 -6.06 -14.28 -29.80
C ILE A 402 -6.80 -13.51 -28.71
N GLU A 403 -7.05 -12.21 -28.92
CA GLU A 403 -7.73 -11.36 -27.93
C GLU A 403 -9.18 -11.81 -27.67
N ALA A 404 -9.84 -12.41 -28.66
CA ALA A 404 -11.17 -12.98 -28.51
C ALA A 404 -11.17 -14.39 -27.86
N GLY A 405 -10.00 -14.97 -27.54
CA GLY A 405 -9.87 -16.32 -27.01
C GLY A 405 -10.32 -17.42 -27.98
N LYS A 406 -10.15 -17.19 -29.30
CA LYS A 406 -10.59 -18.09 -30.38
C LYS A 406 -9.45 -18.81 -31.10
N ALA A 407 -8.21 -18.36 -30.92
CA ALA A 407 -7.05 -19.08 -31.42
C ALA A 407 -6.67 -20.21 -30.43
N ASP A 408 -6.30 -21.36 -30.95
CA ASP A 408 -5.75 -22.49 -30.18
C ASP A 408 -4.24 -22.63 -30.39
N PHE A 409 -3.60 -23.50 -29.60
CA PHE A 409 -2.14 -23.66 -29.63
C PHE A 409 -1.66 -24.26 -30.95
N GLU A 410 -2.42 -25.17 -31.57
CA GLU A 410 -2.10 -25.77 -32.86
C GLU A 410 -2.10 -24.74 -34.00
N GLN A 411 -3.09 -23.84 -34.02
CA GLN A 411 -3.16 -22.74 -34.97
C GLN A 411 -1.98 -21.77 -34.79
N LEU A 412 -1.64 -21.44 -33.55
CA LEU A 412 -0.55 -20.51 -33.23
C LEU A 412 0.83 -21.11 -33.53
N GLU A 413 1.04 -22.38 -33.25
CA GLU A 413 2.27 -23.12 -33.59
C GLU A 413 2.48 -23.14 -35.10
N LYS A 414 1.45 -23.48 -35.87
CA LYS A 414 1.51 -23.43 -37.34
C LYS A 414 1.87 -22.03 -37.84
N LYS A 415 1.29 -20.99 -37.25
CA LYS A 415 1.60 -19.60 -37.61
C LYS A 415 3.03 -19.21 -37.26
N ALA A 416 3.56 -19.66 -36.13
CA ALA A 416 4.95 -19.43 -35.75
C ALA A 416 5.93 -20.09 -36.73
N MET A 417 5.66 -21.34 -37.15
CA MET A 417 6.46 -22.02 -38.17
C MET A 417 6.42 -21.31 -39.53
N GLU A 418 5.27 -20.77 -39.92
CA GLU A 418 5.12 -20.00 -41.16
C GLU A 418 5.89 -18.66 -41.14
N TRP A 419 5.97 -18.00 -39.98
CA TRP A 419 6.59 -16.67 -39.84
C TRP A 419 8.09 -16.69 -39.55
N GLY A 420 8.59 -17.75 -38.91
CA GLY A 420 9.97 -17.82 -38.43
C GLY A 420 10.23 -16.86 -37.26
N GLU A 421 11.50 -16.50 -37.05
CA GLU A 421 11.94 -15.71 -35.90
C GLU A 421 11.31 -14.30 -35.88
N PRO A 422 10.65 -13.88 -34.77
CA PRO A 422 10.02 -12.57 -34.68
C PRO A 422 11.04 -11.43 -34.61
N LYS A 423 10.72 -10.30 -35.26
CA LYS A 423 11.45 -9.04 -35.09
C LYS A 423 10.84 -8.23 -33.95
N VAL A 424 11.62 -7.99 -32.89
CA VAL A 424 11.16 -7.23 -31.72
C VAL A 424 11.61 -5.75 -31.81
N PRO A 425 10.68 -4.78 -31.87
CA PRO A 425 11.04 -3.37 -31.89
C PRO A 425 11.48 -2.86 -30.50
N SER A 426 12.35 -1.84 -30.48
CA SER A 426 12.75 -1.15 -29.25
C SER A 426 11.54 -0.52 -28.53
N ALA A 427 11.46 -0.69 -27.20
CA ALA A 427 10.36 -0.20 -26.37
C ALA A 427 10.41 1.31 -26.05
N LYS A 428 11.53 1.98 -26.35
CA LYS A 428 11.73 3.44 -26.23
C LYS A 428 11.47 4.03 -24.83
N GLN A 429 11.73 3.32 -23.75
CA GLN A 429 11.37 3.74 -22.38
C GLN A 429 11.88 5.15 -21.99
N GLU A 430 13.04 5.55 -22.48
CA GLU A 430 13.65 6.86 -22.18
C GLU A 430 12.89 8.01 -22.84
N TRP A 431 12.16 7.78 -23.93
CA TRP A 431 11.44 8.82 -24.66
C TRP A 431 10.15 9.29 -23.97
N PRO A 432 9.23 8.41 -23.51
CA PRO A 432 8.12 8.80 -22.63
C PRO A 432 8.58 9.47 -21.33
N SER A 433 9.72 9.04 -20.80
CA SER A 433 10.32 9.67 -19.60
C SER A 433 10.74 11.12 -19.88
N GLN A 434 11.24 11.41 -21.08
CA GLN A 434 11.50 12.79 -21.51
C GLN A 434 10.19 13.58 -21.70
N ILE A 435 9.15 12.99 -22.30
CA ILE A 435 7.85 13.65 -22.47
C ILE A 435 7.25 14.07 -21.11
N ARG A 436 7.35 13.21 -20.09
CA ARG A 436 6.99 13.54 -18.69
C ARG A 436 7.80 14.73 -18.15
N THR A 437 9.09 14.79 -18.45
CA THR A 437 10.00 15.83 -17.96
C THR A 437 9.80 17.18 -18.66
N PHE A 438 9.59 17.18 -19.98
CA PHE A 438 9.39 18.39 -20.79
C PHE A 438 8.03 19.06 -20.55
N THR A 439 6.97 18.28 -20.30
CA THR A 439 5.67 18.83 -19.91
C THR A 439 5.72 19.49 -18.54
N ALA A 440 6.46 18.91 -17.59
CA ALA A 440 6.69 19.52 -16.27
C ALA A 440 7.49 20.83 -16.34
N SER A 441 8.48 20.95 -17.22
CA SER A 441 9.37 22.12 -17.33
C SER A 441 8.83 23.26 -18.20
N SER A 442 8.13 22.97 -19.30
CA SER A 442 7.59 23.98 -20.24
C SER A 442 6.47 24.87 -19.67
N LEU A 443 5.89 24.50 -18.52
CA LEU A 443 4.94 25.33 -17.79
C LEU A 443 5.61 26.36 -16.87
N SER A 444 6.93 26.30 -16.69
CA SER A 444 7.66 27.39 -16.02
C SER A 444 7.77 28.66 -16.86
N SER A 445 7.58 28.57 -18.18
CA SER A 445 7.51 29.72 -19.10
C SER A 445 6.06 30.12 -19.35
N SER A 446 5.71 31.32 -18.89
CA SER A 446 4.41 31.99 -19.02
C SER A 446 3.88 32.01 -20.46
N SER A 447 2.82 31.26 -20.73
CA SER A 447 1.90 31.54 -21.84
C SER A 447 0.50 31.03 -21.45
N PRO A 448 -0.54 31.87 -21.52
CA PRO A 448 -1.91 31.41 -21.35
C PRO A 448 -2.27 30.44 -22.48
N LEU A 449 -2.97 29.36 -22.14
CA LEU A 449 -3.56 28.47 -23.14
C LEU A 449 -4.55 29.28 -24.00
N PRO A 450 -4.54 29.16 -25.34
CA PRO A 450 -5.53 29.80 -26.18
C PRO A 450 -6.92 29.23 -25.90
N SER A 451 -7.93 30.09 -25.85
CA SER A 451 -9.34 29.70 -25.78
C SER A 451 -9.70 28.78 -26.96
N PRO A 452 -10.35 27.62 -26.77
CA PRO A 452 -10.74 26.76 -27.87
C PRO A 452 -11.85 27.45 -28.67
N THR A 453 -11.58 27.66 -29.95
CA THR A 453 -12.62 27.95 -30.94
C THR A 453 -13.44 26.68 -31.13
N LEU A 454 -14.76 26.80 -30.96
CA LEU A 454 -15.72 25.72 -31.22
C LEU A 454 -15.56 25.21 -32.65
N ASN A 455 -14.93 24.05 -32.80
CA ASN A 455 -15.12 23.19 -33.95
C ASN A 455 -15.58 21.82 -33.43
N SER A 456 -16.58 21.30 -34.13
CA SER A 456 -17.43 20.13 -33.88
C SER A 456 -16.75 18.94 -33.16
N PRO A 457 -17.50 18.18 -32.35
CA PRO A 457 -16.95 17.07 -31.58
C PRO A 457 -16.35 16.01 -32.51
N PRO A 458 -15.19 15.41 -32.16
CA PRO A 458 -14.66 14.28 -32.89
C PRO A 458 -15.65 13.11 -32.82
N GLN A 459 -16.05 12.60 -33.98
CA GLN A 459 -16.87 11.40 -34.10
C GLN A 459 -16.16 10.24 -33.40
N GLN A 460 -16.85 9.63 -32.43
CA GLN A 460 -16.47 8.31 -31.93
C GLN A 460 -16.41 7.33 -33.11
N PRO A 461 -15.34 6.54 -33.29
CA PRO A 461 -15.39 5.42 -34.21
C PRO A 461 -16.36 4.39 -33.63
N SER A 462 -17.50 4.23 -34.30
CA SER A 462 -18.45 3.15 -34.04
C SER A 462 -17.84 1.82 -34.46
N SER A 463 -17.25 1.07 -33.53
CA SER A 463 -17.04 -0.37 -33.68
C SER A 463 -18.01 -1.11 -32.74
N PRO A 464 -18.77 -2.10 -33.23
CA PRO A 464 -19.80 -2.76 -32.43
C PRO A 464 -19.26 -4.02 -31.75
N LEU A 465 -18.26 -3.92 -30.86
CA LEU A 465 -17.73 -5.10 -30.15
C LEU A 465 -17.14 -4.72 -28.78
N LEU A 466 -17.95 -4.13 -27.90
CA LEU A 466 -17.67 -4.04 -26.45
C LEU A 466 -19.00 -3.93 -25.68
N ARG A 467 -19.81 -4.98 -25.80
CA ARG A 467 -20.96 -5.26 -24.91
C ARG A 467 -20.96 -6.73 -24.52
N SER A 468 -19.95 -7.16 -23.78
CA SER A 468 -19.98 -8.46 -23.10
C SER A 468 -19.05 -8.52 -21.90
N SER A 469 -19.25 -7.66 -20.91
CA SER A 469 -18.69 -7.85 -19.55
C SER A 469 -19.76 -7.87 -18.46
N SER A 470 -21.05 -7.95 -18.81
CA SER A 470 -22.16 -8.04 -17.85
C SER A 470 -22.61 -9.48 -17.51
N ARG A 471 -21.82 -10.52 -17.84
CA ARG A 471 -22.19 -11.93 -17.62
C ARG A 471 -21.51 -12.64 -16.45
N LEU A 472 -20.70 -11.96 -15.64
CA LEU A 472 -20.09 -12.53 -14.43
C LEU A 472 -20.74 -12.07 -13.11
N HIS A 473 -21.80 -11.25 -13.16
CA HIS A 473 -22.48 -10.73 -11.98
C HIS A 473 -23.78 -11.47 -11.57
N ARG A 474 -23.94 -12.74 -11.98
CA ARG A 474 -25.18 -13.49 -11.72
C ARG A 474 -24.98 -14.97 -11.38
N LEU A 475 -24.07 -15.27 -10.44
CA LEU A 475 -23.90 -16.63 -9.89
C LEU A 475 -23.91 -16.72 -8.35
N PHE A 476 -24.19 -15.64 -7.62
CA PHE A 476 -24.41 -15.70 -6.17
C PHE A 476 -25.71 -15.01 -5.77
N SER A 477 -26.83 -15.58 -6.19
CA SER A 477 -28.15 -15.29 -5.61
C SER A 477 -29.12 -16.39 -6.06
N THR A 478 -29.10 -17.53 -5.35
CA THR A 478 -30.24 -18.43 -5.11
C THR A 478 -29.73 -19.72 -4.48
N ALA A 479 -29.79 -19.83 -3.15
CA ALA A 479 -30.05 -21.10 -2.46
C ALA A 479 -30.22 -20.87 -0.95
N SER A 480 -31.45 -20.94 -0.48
CA SER A 480 -31.85 -21.32 0.90
C SER A 480 -33.36 -21.62 0.85
N PRO A 481 -33.94 -22.47 1.72
CA PRO A 481 -33.36 -23.40 2.71
C PRO A 481 -34.02 -24.81 2.77
N SER A 482 -33.48 -25.66 3.68
CA SER A 482 -34.14 -26.71 4.52
C SER A 482 -34.13 -28.19 4.05
N PRO A 483 -34.45 -29.18 4.93
CA PRO A 483 -33.70 -29.64 6.13
C PRO A 483 -33.53 -31.21 6.16
N PHE A 484 -32.79 -31.80 7.12
CA PHE A 484 -33.08 -33.07 7.86
C PHE A 484 -31.83 -33.71 8.56
N PHE A 485 -31.92 -33.75 9.89
CA PHE A 485 -31.47 -34.71 10.93
C PHE A 485 -30.10 -35.46 10.98
N SER A 486 -29.41 -35.17 12.11
CA SER A 486 -28.78 -36.04 13.14
C SER A 486 -27.84 -37.22 12.78
N THR A 487 -26.64 -37.24 13.39
CA THR A 487 -26.36 -37.95 14.66
C THR A 487 -24.95 -37.66 15.18
N ALA A 488 -24.79 -37.72 16.51
CA ALA A 488 -23.56 -37.48 17.28
C ALA A 488 -22.66 -38.72 17.39
N GLY A 489 -21.35 -38.54 17.62
CA GLY A 489 -20.44 -39.64 17.96
C GLY A 489 -18.97 -39.27 18.21
N SER A 490 -18.69 -38.80 19.43
CA SER A 490 -17.46 -38.96 20.25
C SER A 490 -16.05 -38.94 19.63
N ALA A 491 -15.24 -37.95 20.05
CA ALA A 491 -13.78 -38.08 20.14
C ALA A 491 -13.29 -37.66 21.54
N LYS A 492 -12.99 -38.66 22.39
CA LYS A 492 -12.22 -38.54 23.64
C LYS A 492 -11.47 -39.86 23.88
N ALA A 493 -10.15 -39.82 23.66
CA ALA A 493 -9.06 -40.64 24.21
C ALA A 493 -7.90 -40.52 23.20
N ALA A 494 -6.66 -40.14 23.52
CA ALA A 494 -5.92 -40.35 24.75
C ALA A 494 -4.91 -39.22 24.98
N ALA A 495 -4.67 -38.91 26.26
CA ALA A 495 -3.59 -38.09 26.76
C ALA A 495 -2.61 -38.95 27.58
N ARG A 496 -1.35 -38.48 27.67
CA ARG A 496 -0.25 -38.81 28.61
C ARG A 496 0.82 -39.84 28.18
N SER A 497 2.02 -39.32 27.91
CA SER A 497 3.29 -39.56 28.64
C SER A 497 4.43 -38.85 27.88
N VAL A 498 5.51 -38.26 28.39
CA VAL A 498 6.07 -37.97 29.72
C VAL A 498 7.19 -36.91 29.48
N TRP A 499 7.49 -36.14 30.51
CA TRP A 499 8.48 -35.07 30.65
C TRP A 499 9.97 -35.55 30.70
N GLU A 500 10.90 -34.58 30.65
CA GLU A 500 12.33 -34.57 31.09
C GLU A 500 13.44 -34.66 30.02
N GLY A 501 14.40 -33.72 30.05
CA GLY A 501 15.73 -33.89 29.45
C GLY A 501 16.46 -32.65 28.86
N LEU A 502 16.50 -31.50 29.54
CA LEU A 502 17.42 -30.39 29.22
C LEU A 502 18.70 -30.52 30.06
N GLY A 503 19.89 -30.46 29.43
CA GLY A 503 21.16 -30.24 30.15
C GLY A 503 22.42 -30.27 29.28
N PHE A 504 23.12 -29.11 29.22
CA PHE A 504 24.59 -28.86 29.16
C PHE A 504 25.45 -29.50 28.03
N CYS A 505 26.54 -28.95 27.48
CA CYS A 505 27.43 -27.82 27.79
C CYS A 505 28.25 -27.42 26.54
N LEU A 506 28.60 -26.15 26.42
CA LEU A 506 29.65 -25.60 25.54
C LEU A 506 31.03 -25.84 26.19
N LYS A 507 32.04 -26.35 25.45
CA LYS A 507 33.49 -26.01 25.57
C LYS A 507 34.36 -26.93 24.69
N ASP A 508 35.21 -26.26 23.90
CA ASP A 508 36.49 -26.71 23.29
C ASP A 508 36.54 -26.41 21.79
N LEU A 509 36.66 -25.11 21.52
CA LEU A 509 37.12 -24.55 20.26
C LEU A 509 38.61 -24.23 20.41
N ILE A 510 39.39 -24.63 19.39
CA ILE A 510 40.72 -24.17 18.95
C ILE A 510 41.93 -25.09 19.28
N GLY A 511 42.47 -25.68 18.21
CA GLY A 511 43.88 -26.08 18.04
C GLY A 511 44.30 -25.83 16.58
N PRO A 512 45.59 -25.55 16.28
CA PRO A 512 46.00 -24.71 15.14
C PRO A 512 46.04 -25.41 13.77
N PHE A 513 45.93 -24.59 12.74
CA PHE A 513 46.11 -24.92 11.32
C PHE A 513 47.58 -25.21 10.99
N ASP A 514 47.84 -26.33 10.30
CA ASP A 514 49.08 -26.58 9.56
C ASP A 514 48.76 -27.04 8.11
N SER A 515 49.62 -26.62 7.17
CA SER A 515 49.52 -26.83 5.72
C SER A 515 50.13 -28.19 5.25
N PRO A 516 49.89 -28.67 4.01
CA PRO A 516 49.58 -30.08 3.72
C PRO A 516 50.75 -30.95 3.22
N SER A 517 50.62 -32.27 3.38
CA SER A 517 51.33 -33.27 2.56
C SER A 517 50.37 -33.95 1.56
N LYS A 518 50.91 -34.26 0.37
CA LYS A 518 50.19 -34.81 -0.79
C LYS A 518 49.73 -36.25 -0.56
N GLY A 519 48.46 -36.56 -0.87
CA GLY A 519 48.04 -37.93 -1.19
C GLY A 519 46.82 -38.51 -0.46
N GLU A 520 46.03 -37.72 0.28
CA GLU A 520 44.82 -38.23 0.96
C GLU A 520 43.54 -37.52 0.50
N GLU A 521 42.51 -38.30 0.17
CA GLU A 521 41.11 -37.84 0.02
C GLU A 521 40.58 -37.37 1.38
N LYS A 522 40.02 -36.16 1.45
CA LYS A 522 39.32 -35.65 2.63
C LYS A 522 37.84 -35.47 2.33
N TRP A 523 36.99 -36.11 3.12
CA TRP A 523 35.58 -35.77 3.25
C TRP A 523 35.45 -34.55 4.18
N GLY A 524 34.95 -33.43 3.67
CA GLY A 524 34.61 -32.26 4.47
C GLY A 524 33.14 -32.28 4.85
N LEU A 525 32.82 -32.33 6.15
CA LEU A 525 31.49 -32.14 6.69
C LEU A 525 31.25 -30.63 6.82
N CYS A 526 30.37 -30.05 6.00
CA CYS A 526 29.81 -28.72 6.29
C CYS A 526 28.50 -28.96 7.05
N LEU A 527 28.52 -28.72 8.37
CA LEU A 527 27.33 -28.76 9.21
C LEU A 527 26.45 -27.55 8.90
N LEU A 528 25.36 -27.78 8.17
CA LEU A 528 24.11 -27.06 8.41
C LEU A 528 23.18 -28.06 9.13
N ASP A 529 22.78 -27.64 10.32
CA ASP A 529 22.09 -28.41 11.35
C ASP A 529 20.82 -29.11 10.85
N CYS A 530 20.83 -30.45 10.78
CA CYS A 530 19.65 -31.33 10.83
C CYS A 530 20.10 -32.76 11.17
N SER A 531 19.53 -33.34 12.21
CA SER A 531 19.98 -34.60 12.84
C SER A 531 19.58 -35.85 12.03
N LEU A 532 20.54 -36.64 11.54
CA LEU A 532 20.30 -37.99 10.98
C LEU A 532 20.83 -39.07 11.92
N ARG A 533 20.02 -40.10 12.24
CA ARG A 533 20.48 -41.33 12.89
C ARG A 533 20.39 -42.51 11.90
N PHE A 534 21.50 -43.22 11.69
CA PHE A 534 21.57 -44.40 10.81
C PHE A 534 21.23 -45.68 11.57
N LEU A 535 20.38 -46.56 11.00
CA LEU A 535 19.96 -47.78 11.67
C LEU A 535 20.79 -49.02 11.29
N VAL A 536 21.09 -49.31 10.00
CA VAL A 536 22.06 -50.36 9.55
C VAL A 536 22.47 -50.09 8.09
N THR A 537 23.74 -50.37 7.73
CA THR A 537 24.19 -50.47 6.32
C THR A 537 24.58 -51.91 5.98
N LYS A 538 24.15 -52.41 4.82
CA LYS A 538 24.58 -53.72 4.30
C LYS A 538 25.06 -53.60 2.86
N LYS A 539 26.25 -54.14 2.60
CA LYS A 539 26.88 -54.17 1.28
C LYS A 539 26.27 -55.27 0.42
N LEU A 540 25.87 -54.94 -0.80
CA LEU A 540 25.39 -55.88 -1.81
C LEU A 540 26.16 -55.61 -3.10
N GLY A 541 27.26 -56.35 -3.31
CA GLY A 541 28.14 -56.18 -4.47
C GLY A 541 28.82 -54.80 -4.50
N SER A 542 28.74 -54.11 -5.64
CA SER A 542 29.25 -52.75 -5.85
C SER A 542 28.32 -51.64 -5.31
N SER A 543 27.24 -52.00 -4.62
CA SER A 543 26.26 -51.05 -4.07
C SER A 543 26.06 -51.24 -2.56
N PHE A 544 25.57 -50.19 -1.90
CA PHE A 544 25.16 -50.21 -0.49
C PHE A 544 23.66 -50.01 -0.38
N LEU A 545 23.01 -50.81 0.47
CA LEU A 545 21.66 -50.51 0.93
C LEU A 545 21.77 -49.78 2.28
N VAL A 546 21.25 -48.54 2.32
CA VAL A 546 21.15 -47.72 3.53
C VAL A 546 19.68 -47.53 3.83
N LEU A 547 19.24 -48.01 5.00
CA LEU A 547 17.87 -47.79 5.50
C LEU A 547 17.91 -46.69 6.56
N THR A 548 17.21 -45.59 6.30
CA THR A 548 16.99 -44.50 7.26
C THR A 548 15.50 -44.45 7.62
N MET A 549 15.20 -44.25 8.91
CA MET A 549 13.85 -43.92 9.35
C MET A 549 13.77 -42.39 9.45
N LEU A 550 12.95 -41.76 8.62
CA LEU A 550 12.57 -40.36 8.75
C LEU A 550 11.21 -40.29 9.46
N GLU A 551 11.15 -39.69 10.64
CA GLU A 551 9.88 -39.36 11.27
C GLU A 551 9.24 -38.16 10.54
N LYS A 552 8.39 -38.51 9.55
CA LYS A 552 7.42 -37.71 8.77
C LYS A 552 7.90 -37.13 7.42
N PRO A 553 7.01 -37.12 6.39
CA PRO A 553 7.42 -37.08 4.99
C PRO A 553 7.20 -35.70 4.37
N GLN A 554 8.25 -35.15 3.76
CA GLN A 554 8.27 -34.53 2.44
C GLN A 554 9.69 -33.95 2.24
N PHE A 555 10.20 -34.03 1.00
CA PHE A 555 11.54 -33.68 0.53
C PHE A 555 12.64 -34.76 0.66
N SER A 556 13.35 -34.95 -0.45
CA SER A 556 14.58 -35.74 -0.57
C SER A 556 15.53 -34.95 -1.46
N ILE A 557 16.69 -34.55 -0.97
CA ILE A 557 17.70 -33.82 -1.75
C ILE A 557 18.79 -34.81 -2.18
N GLY A 558 19.07 -34.90 -3.46
CA GLY A 558 20.17 -35.69 -4.02
C GLY A 558 21.20 -34.79 -4.69
N PHE A 559 22.48 -34.97 -4.37
CA PHE A 559 23.60 -34.28 -5.04
C PHE A 559 24.41 -35.28 -5.86
N ARG A 560 24.85 -34.86 -7.05
CA ARG A 560 25.84 -35.60 -7.85
C ARG A 560 27.03 -34.68 -8.13
N TRP A 561 28.21 -35.12 -7.71
CA TRP A 561 29.46 -34.45 -8.04
C TRP A 561 30.01 -35.00 -9.35
N VAL A 562 30.31 -34.10 -10.29
CA VAL A 562 30.97 -34.47 -11.55
C VAL A 562 32.33 -33.78 -11.60
N ARG A 563 33.40 -34.58 -11.70
CA ARG A 563 34.77 -34.09 -11.79
C ARG A 563 35.12 -33.88 -13.26
N LEU A 564 35.27 -32.62 -13.68
CA LEU A 564 35.54 -32.26 -15.07
C LEU A 564 37.05 -32.10 -15.33
N SER A 565 37.84 -31.68 -14.32
CA SER A 565 39.32 -31.66 -14.37
C SER A 565 39.93 -31.54 -12.95
N PRO A 566 41.27 -31.56 -12.75
CA PRO A 566 41.90 -31.37 -11.44
C PRO A 566 41.60 -30.02 -10.76
N GLN A 567 41.15 -29.01 -11.53
CA GLN A 567 40.99 -27.63 -11.06
C GLN A 567 39.53 -27.13 -11.05
N PHE A 568 38.56 -27.94 -11.51
CA PHE A 568 37.14 -27.56 -11.55
C PHE A 568 36.23 -28.69 -11.08
N GLN A 569 35.33 -28.35 -10.16
CA GLN A 569 34.20 -29.20 -9.73
C GLN A 569 32.90 -28.44 -9.94
N VAL A 570 31.88 -29.15 -10.44
CA VAL A 570 30.52 -28.62 -10.58
C VAL A 570 29.60 -29.45 -9.71
N ALA A 571 28.81 -28.76 -8.88
CA ALA A 571 27.70 -29.36 -8.16
C ALA A 571 26.41 -29.08 -8.93
N ILE A 572 25.65 -30.14 -9.24
CA ILE A 572 24.31 -30.03 -9.82
C ILE A 572 23.35 -30.49 -8.72
N GLY A 573 22.55 -29.56 -8.22
CA GLY A 573 21.45 -29.84 -7.31
C GLY A 573 20.16 -30.00 -8.10
N PHE A 574 19.36 -31.01 -7.78
CA PHE A 574 18.01 -31.17 -8.31
C PHE A 574 17.01 -30.91 -7.19
N ASN A 575 16.11 -29.96 -7.40
CA ASN A 575 14.90 -29.85 -6.60
C ASN A 575 13.75 -30.49 -7.37
N VAL A 576 13.01 -31.39 -6.73
CA VAL A 576 11.88 -32.10 -7.36
C VAL A 576 10.61 -31.65 -6.67
N GLU A 577 9.85 -30.77 -7.32
CA GLU A 577 8.51 -30.44 -6.87
C GLU A 577 7.50 -31.17 -7.77
N THR A 578 6.56 -31.89 -7.16
CA THR A 578 5.43 -32.47 -7.89
C THR A 578 4.23 -31.56 -7.70
N VAL A 579 3.86 -30.83 -8.75
CA VAL A 579 2.71 -29.92 -8.75
C VAL A 579 1.52 -30.63 -9.40
N GLN A 580 0.36 -30.56 -8.76
CA GLN A 580 -0.87 -31.15 -9.27
C GLN A 580 -1.87 -30.04 -9.61
N TYR A 581 -2.28 -29.98 -10.87
CA TYR A 581 -3.26 -29.02 -11.37
C TYR A 581 -4.26 -29.74 -12.28
N ASN A 582 -5.56 -29.52 -12.06
CA ASN A 582 -6.67 -30.15 -12.82
C ASN A 582 -6.52 -31.67 -13.05
N ASN A 583 -6.24 -32.42 -11.98
CA ASN A 583 -6.03 -33.88 -12.01
C ASN A 583 -4.87 -34.38 -12.88
N ILE A 584 -3.98 -33.49 -13.34
CA ILE A 584 -2.73 -33.84 -14.01
C ILE A 584 -1.57 -33.52 -13.07
N LYS A 585 -0.63 -34.46 -12.92
CA LYS A 585 0.57 -34.30 -12.10
C LYS A 585 1.76 -34.00 -13.01
N PHE A 586 2.46 -32.92 -12.74
CA PHE A 586 3.70 -32.56 -13.43
C PHE A 586 4.84 -32.55 -12.42
N GLN A 587 6.03 -32.94 -12.87
CA GLN A 587 7.26 -32.75 -12.10
C GLN A 587 7.96 -31.51 -12.62
N VAL A 588 8.18 -30.55 -11.72
CA VAL A 588 8.92 -29.32 -12.00
C VAL A 588 10.34 -29.54 -11.53
N TRP A 589 11.29 -29.30 -12.44
CA TRP A 589 12.71 -29.43 -12.22
C TRP A 589 13.33 -28.04 -12.25
N ASP A 590 13.99 -27.63 -11.18
CA ASP A 590 14.77 -26.40 -11.14
C ASP A 590 16.27 -26.75 -11.24
N LEU A 591 16.97 -26.10 -12.17
CA LEU A 591 18.36 -26.42 -12.54
C LEU A 591 19.27 -25.29 -12.06
N GLY A 592 19.67 -25.36 -10.79
CA GLY A 592 20.66 -24.45 -10.21
C GLY A 592 22.08 -24.94 -10.49
N PHE A 593 22.89 -24.14 -11.18
CA PHE A 593 24.33 -24.37 -11.36
C PHE A 593 25.14 -23.55 -10.36
N LEU A 594 26.04 -24.19 -9.62
CA LEU A 594 27.06 -23.50 -8.83
C LEU A 594 28.45 -23.95 -9.31
N LEU A 595 29.21 -23.02 -9.90
CA LEU A 595 30.60 -23.24 -10.32
C LEU A 595 31.54 -22.69 -9.23
N ALA A 596 32.26 -23.60 -8.57
CA ALA A 596 33.36 -23.24 -7.68
C ALA A 596 34.68 -23.61 -8.36
N GLY A 597 35.44 -22.60 -8.80
CA GLY A 597 36.77 -22.77 -9.38
C GLY A 597 37.80 -21.90 -8.68
N ILE A 598 38.92 -22.50 -8.27
CA ILE A 598 40.10 -21.80 -7.76
C ILE A 598 41.10 -21.69 -8.91
N GLY A 599 41.32 -20.48 -9.44
CA GLY A 599 42.51 -20.17 -10.26
C GLY A 599 42.25 -19.49 -11.61
N PHE A 600 43.02 -18.43 -11.84
CA PHE A 600 43.01 -17.52 -13.00
C PHE A 600 43.30 -18.21 -14.36
N VAL A 601 42.61 -17.77 -15.41
CA VAL A 601 42.99 -17.98 -16.82
C VAL A 601 43.03 -16.64 -17.54
N GLY A 602 44.07 -16.40 -18.35
CA GLY A 602 44.38 -15.14 -19.02
C GLY A 602 43.46 -14.81 -20.21
N LEU A 603 43.40 -13.52 -20.55
CA LEU A 603 42.55 -12.94 -21.59
C LEU A 603 42.87 -13.45 -23.00
N GLY A 604 41.85 -13.94 -23.73
CA GLY A 604 41.83 -13.91 -25.20
C GLY A 604 41.70 -15.24 -25.96
N GLU A 605 41.46 -16.38 -25.32
CA GLU A 605 41.34 -17.67 -26.02
C GLU A 605 39.90 -18.20 -26.08
N ALA A 606 39.51 -18.73 -27.24
CA ALA A 606 38.29 -19.50 -27.43
C ALA A 606 38.62 -21.00 -27.32
N VAL A 607 37.79 -21.75 -26.58
CA VAL A 607 37.91 -23.22 -26.48
C VAL A 607 36.70 -23.84 -27.18
N GLU A 608 36.96 -24.69 -28.17
CA GLU A 608 35.95 -25.42 -28.92
C GLU A 608 35.81 -26.84 -28.33
N LEU A 609 34.61 -27.17 -27.84
CA LEU A 609 34.29 -28.47 -27.25
C LEU A 609 32.95 -28.95 -27.84
N GLU A 610 32.96 -30.08 -28.56
CA GLU A 610 31.77 -30.86 -29.00
C GLU A 610 30.48 -30.03 -29.17
N GLY A 611 30.47 -29.10 -30.13
CA GLY A 611 29.27 -28.33 -30.51
C GLY A 611 28.96 -27.09 -29.65
N VAL A 612 29.82 -26.72 -28.70
CA VAL A 612 29.69 -25.50 -27.89
C VAL A 612 30.94 -24.64 -28.04
N ILE A 613 30.76 -23.40 -28.51
CA ILE A 613 31.82 -22.38 -28.55
C ILE A 613 31.64 -21.46 -27.35
N LEU A 614 32.68 -21.39 -26.50
CA LEU A 614 32.72 -20.48 -25.36
C LEU A 614 33.60 -19.27 -25.68
N TRP A 615 33.05 -18.07 -25.45
CA TRP A 615 33.76 -16.80 -25.63
C TRP A 615 33.90 -16.07 -24.31
N PHE A 616 35.13 -15.62 -24.02
CA PHE A 616 35.48 -14.91 -22.79
C PHE A 616 35.71 -13.44 -23.10
N THR A 617 34.89 -12.55 -22.52
CA THR A 617 35.19 -11.11 -22.45
C THR A 617 34.94 -10.60 -21.03
N ASN A 618 35.57 -9.47 -20.68
CA ASN A 618 35.72 -8.94 -19.33
C ASN A 618 34.50 -9.16 -18.42
N GLY A 619 34.59 -10.22 -17.59
CA GLY A 619 33.63 -10.51 -16.51
C GLY A 619 32.38 -11.30 -16.88
N SER A 620 32.24 -11.82 -18.11
CA SER A 620 31.07 -12.65 -18.48
C SER A 620 31.43 -13.76 -19.47
N ILE A 621 30.86 -14.95 -19.23
CA ILE A 621 30.96 -16.11 -20.13
C ILE A 621 29.66 -16.19 -20.91
N TYR A 622 29.76 -16.24 -22.24
CA TYR A 622 28.63 -16.48 -23.13
C TYR A 622 28.78 -17.87 -23.75
N ALA A 623 27.71 -18.68 -23.67
CA ALA A 623 27.63 -19.98 -24.32
C ALA A 623 26.59 -19.91 -25.43
N LEU A 624 26.99 -20.30 -26.65
CA LEU A 624 26.09 -20.49 -27.78
C LEU A 624 25.95 -22.00 -28.03
N CYS A 625 24.79 -22.57 -27.73
CA CYS A 625 24.46 -23.93 -28.15
C CYS A 625 23.80 -23.88 -29.54
N LEU A 626 24.46 -24.47 -30.54
CA LEU A 626 23.83 -24.79 -31.82
C LEU A 626 23.35 -26.23 -31.75
N ALA A 627 22.04 -26.44 -31.66
CA ALA A 627 21.46 -27.77 -31.81
C ALA A 627 21.40 -28.09 -33.32
N LEU A 628 22.25 -29.02 -33.78
CA LEU A 628 22.05 -29.71 -35.04
C LEU A 628 21.30 -31.01 -34.74
N GLU A 629 20.10 -31.14 -35.29
CA GLU A 629 19.36 -32.39 -35.29
C GLU A 629 20.06 -33.43 -36.17
N GLY A 630 20.17 -34.66 -35.65
CA GLY A 630 20.29 -35.85 -36.49
C GLY A 630 21.57 -36.67 -36.28
N GLU A 631 21.32 -37.90 -35.83
CA GLU A 631 22.12 -39.12 -36.00
C GLU A 631 23.15 -39.53 -34.94
N GLU A 632 23.04 -40.82 -34.60
CA GLU A 632 23.90 -41.65 -33.76
C GLU A 632 25.38 -41.56 -34.17
N ILE A 633 26.31 -41.83 -33.25
CA ILE A 633 27.40 -42.80 -33.46
C ILE A 633 28.05 -43.17 -32.13
N ALA A 634 28.35 -44.46 -32.02
CA ALA A 634 28.96 -45.18 -30.92
C ALA A 634 30.48 -45.00 -30.81
N ASN A 635 30.98 -45.30 -29.60
CA ASN A 635 32.35 -45.66 -29.21
C ASN A 635 33.50 -44.70 -29.57
N PHE A 636 34.11 -44.07 -28.55
CA PHE A 636 35.49 -44.35 -28.11
C PHE A 636 35.74 -43.90 -26.66
#